data_AF-A0A7S0CRU7-F1
#
_entry.id   AF-A0A7S0CRU7-F1
#
_cell.length_a   1.000
_cell.length_b   1.000
_cell.length_c   1.000
_cell.angle_alpha   90.00
_cell.angle_beta   90.00
_cell.angle_gamma   90.00
#
_symmetry.space_group_name_H-M   'P 1'
#
loop_
_entity.id
_entity.type
_entity.pdbx_description
1 polymer ?
#
loop_
_entity_poly.entity_id
_entity_poly.type
_entity_poly.pdbx_seq_one_letter_code
_entity_poly.pdbx_strand_id
1 'polypeptide(L)'
;ATVSRCGMIYVEPTEMGWEPLKQSWMATLPKTLEPHFARLEELFAWLVEPCLRFVRKNCKELVPTSDVNLPVSLMNIFESMIDEFRVSEEEEFVMSDKDQRVFVDSAFAFAVVWSIGGTTDGPGRKKFDDFFRKLVDKRVDEKPERSDYDLGPGVAIAYPENKLAKTLPAASEGSVYDLHFEKDMGRWKNWLKMPTVDTSPLNEKTDFLDIVVTTIDTVRYRFLFDLLVDRGKHVLFAGPTGTGKTVYIQAALDARDKTKFRNIQSTFSAQTNANAVQDIIDSKLDKRRKGVFGPPIGSRAVVFIDDLNMPELEEYGAQPP
;
A
#
# COMPACT_ATOMS: atom_id res chain seq x y z
N ALA A 1 -40.54 10.01 9.31
CA ALA A 1 -41.44 9.94 8.15
C ALA A 1 -40.71 9.50 6.87
N THR A 2 -39.47 9.91 6.63
CA THR A 2 -38.69 9.53 5.44
C THR A 2 -38.18 8.09 5.51
N VAL A 3 -37.59 7.69 6.65
CA VAL A 3 -37.04 6.33 6.86
C VAL A 3 -38.12 5.24 6.89
N SER A 4 -39.34 5.56 7.33
CA SER A 4 -40.45 4.61 7.42
C SER A 4 -41.06 4.20 6.07
N ARG A 5 -40.61 4.80 4.96
CA ARG A 5 -41.04 4.45 3.59
C ARG A 5 -39.98 3.65 2.82
N CYS A 6 -38.83 3.39 3.42
CA CYS A 6 -37.73 2.62 2.83
C CYS A 6 -37.57 1.28 3.54
N GLY A 7 -37.25 0.23 2.79
CA GLY A 7 -36.76 -1.01 3.39
C GLY A 7 -35.35 -0.79 3.92
N MET A 8 -35.15 -0.93 5.23
CA MET A 8 -33.84 -0.79 5.86
C MET A 8 -33.20 -2.16 6.02
N ILE A 9 -32.07 -2.38 5.35
CA ILE A 9 -31.22 -3.55 5.56
C ILE A 9 -30.03 -3.08 6.36
N TYR A 10 -29.97 -3.50 7.62
CA TYR A 10 -28.80 -3.28 8.46
C TYR A 10 -27.80 -4.39 8.15
N VAL A 11 -26.59 -3.99 7.80
CA VAL A 11 -25.49 -4.90 7.54
C VAL A 11 -24.45 -4.63 8.61
N GLU A 12 -24.09 -5.64 9.39
CA GLU A 12 -23.08 -5.48 10.43
C GLU A 12 -21.68 -5.55 9.80
N PRO A 13 -20.87 -4.48 9.83
CA PRO A 13 -19.55 -4.48 9.20
C PRO A 13 -18.58 -5.50 9.83
N THR A 14 -18.82 -5.88 11.08
CA THR A 14 -18.07 -6.90 11.81
C THR A 14 -18.33 -8.32 11.31
N GLU A 15 -19.46 -8.58 10.65
CA GLU A 15 -19.78 -9.88 10.05
C GLU A 15 -19.17 -10.05 8.66
N MET A 16 -18.92 -8.95 7.94
CA MET A 16 -18.19 -8.96 6.66
C MET A 16 -16.73 -8.59 6.86
N GLY A 17 -15.93 -9.59 7.24
CA GLY A 17 -14.48 -9.49 7.31
C GLY A 17 -13.81 -9.29 5.96
N TRP A 18 -12.48 -9.34 5.95
CA TRP A 18 -11.67 -9.17 4.74
C TRP A 18 -11.59 -10.46 3.88
N GLU A 19 -11.98 -11.60 4.44
CA GLU A 19 -11.84 -12.93 3.83
C GLU A 19 -12.63 -13.09 2.52
N PRO A 20 -13.88 -12.60 2.36
CA PRO A 20 -14.59 -12.65 1.08
C PRO A 20 -13.89 -11.84 -0.02
N LEU A 21 -13.28 -10.71 0.34
CA LEU A 21 -12.48 -9.90 -0.59
C LEU A 21 -11.19 -10.64 -0.98
N LYS A 22 -10.54 -11.30 -0.01
CA LYS A 22 -9.40 -12.19 -0.27
C LYS A 22 -9.76 -13.31 -1.25
N GLN A 23 -10.88 -14.00 -1.03
CA GLN A 23 -11.34 -15.07 -1.93
C GLN A 23 -11.59 -14.55 -3.35
N SER A 24 -12.24 -13.40 -3.47
CA SER A 24 -12.50 -12.75 -4.76
C SER A 24 -11.21 -12.34 -5.45
N TRP A 25 -10.26 -11.77 -4.69
CA TRP A 25 -8.96 -11.36 -5.21
C TRP A 25 -8.10 -12.54 -5.65
N MET A 26 -8.05 -13.63 -4.88
CA MET A 26 -7.34 -14.86 -5.25
C MET A 26 -7.80 -15.40 -6.62
N ALA A 27 -9.10 -15.27 -6.93
CA ALA A 27 -9.66 -15.67 -8.23
C ALA A 27 -9.24 -14.77 -9.41
N THR A 28 -8.66 -13.59 -9.14
CA THR A 28 -8.15 -12.67 -10.19
C THR A 28 -6.66 -12.80 -10.47
N LEU A 29 -5.94 -13.62 -9.69
CA LEU A 29 -4.50 -13.82 -9.83
C LEU A 29 -4.16 -14.60 -11.11
N PRO A 30 -2.99 -14.36 -11.72
CA PRO A 30 -2.59 -15.07 -12.94
C PRO A 30 -2.40 -16.57 -12.68
N LYS A 31 -2.71 -17.39 -13.70
CA LYS A 31 -2.65 -18.86 -13.61
C LYS A 31 -1.26 -19.41 -13.27
N THR A 32 -0.22 -18.71 -13.69
CA THR A 32 1.19 -19.00 -13.33
C THR A 32 1.44 -19.04 -11.82
N LEU A 33 0.57 -18.39 -11.03
CA LEU A 33 0.64 -18.34 -9.58
C LEU A 33 -0.20 -19.42 -8.90
N GLU A 34 -1.05 -20.17 -9.63
CA GLU A 34 -1.89 -21.26 -9.10
C GLU A 34 -1.10 -22.27 -8.25
N PRO A 35 0.13 -22.70 -8.63
CA PRO A 35 0.93 -23.61 -7.80
C PRO A 35 1.23 -23.08 -6.38
N HIS A 36 1.15 -21.75 -6.19
CA HIS A 36 1.43 -21.08 -4.92
C HIS A 36 0.16 -20.66 -4.16
N PHE A 37 -1.04 -20.98 -4.64
CA PHE A 37 -2.28 -20.56 -3.98
C PHE A 37 -2.44 -21.14 -2.57
N ALA A 38 -2.08 -22.41 -2.37
CA ALA A 38 -2.06 -23.01 -1.03
C ALA A 38 -1.10 -22.27 -0.10
N ARG A 39 0.06 -21.84 -0.62
CA ARG A 39 1.03 -21.06 0.14
C ARG A 39 0.51 -19.66 0.46
N LEU A 40 -0.17 -19.00 -0.47
CA LEU A 40 -0.82 -17.72 -0.20
C LEU A 40 -1.86 -17.84 0.91
N GLU A 41 -2.71 -18.87 0.86
CA GLU A 41 -3.70 -19.15 1.92
C GLU A 41 -3.05 -19.31 3.30
N GLU A 42 -1.94 -20.06 3.37
CA GLU A 42 -1.14 -20.16 4.60
C GLU A 42 -0.60 -18.80 5.06
N LEU A 43 -0.05 -17.99 4.15
CA LEU A 43 0.50 -16.67 4.48
C LEU A 43 -0.58 -15.71 4.98
N PHE A 44 -1.78 -15.74 4.40
CA PHE A 44 -2.93 -14.97 4.90
C PHE A 44 -3.30 -15.39 6.32
N ALA A 45 -3.52 -16.69 6.54
CA ALA A 45 -3.90 -17.23 7.85
C ALA A 45 -2.83 -16.96 8.92
N TRP A 46 -1.56 -17.00 8.52
CA TRP A 46 -0.43 -16.81 9.43
C TRP A 46 -0.18 -15.35 9.79
N LEU A 47 -0.21 -14.44 8.81
CA LEU A 47 0.33 -13.09 8.98
C LEU A 47 -0.76 -12.02 9.15
N VAL A 48 -1.93 -12.15 8.51
CA VAL A 48 -2.86 -11.02 8.40
C VAL A 48 -3.56 -10.72 9.71
N GLU A 49 -4.28 -11.67 10.29
CA GLU A 49 -5.02 -11.45 11.53
C GLU A 49 -4.08 -11.10 12.72
N PRO A 50 -2.95 -11.79 12.93
CA PRO A 50 -2.03 -11.42 14.00
C PRO A 50 -1.43 -10.01 13.83
N CYS A 51 -1.06 -9.61 12.61
CA CYS A 51 -0.54 -8.27 12.36
C CYS A 51 -1.61 -7.17 12.54
N LEU A 52 -2.84 -7.42 12.07
CA LEU A 52 -3.97 -6.50 12.26
C LEU A 52 -4.21 -6.24 13.74
N ARG A 53 -4.34 -7.32 14.52
CA ARG A 53 -4.59 -7.25 15.96
C ARG A 53 -3.47 -6.56 16.70
N PHE A 54 -2.23 -6.88 16.34
CA PHE A 54 -1.07 -6.23 16.92
C PHE A 54 -1.13 -4.72 16.72
N VAL A 55 -1.39 -4.25 15.50
CA VAL A 55 -1.49 -2.82 15.20
C VAL A 55 -2.61 -2.16 16.01
N ARG A 56 -3.79 -2.78 16.08
CA ARG A 56 -4.94 -2.23 16.84
C ARG A 56 -4.71 -2.15 18.35
N LYS A 57 -3.94 -3.08 18.92
CA LYS A 57 -3.72 -3.17 20.37
C LYS A 57 -2.48 -2.44 20.85
N ASN A 58 -1.43 -2.39 20.03
CA ASN A 58 -0.09 -2.00 20.49
C ASN A 58 0.47 -0.75 19.79
N CYS A 59 -0.15 -0.34 18.68
CA CYS A 59 0.30 0.77 17.86
C CYS A 59 -0.71 1.92 17.85
N LYS A 60 -0.25 3.10 17.41
CA LYS A 60 -1.09 4.27 17.17
C LYS A 60 -1.03 4.61 15.70
N GLU A 61 -2.19 4.78 15.08
CA GLU A 61 -2.29 5.18 13.68
C GLU A 61 -2.46 6.69 13.56
N LEU A 62 -1.85 7.25 12.52
CA LEU A 62 -1.96 8.69 12.22
C LEU A 62 -3.35 9.06 11.70
N VAL A 63 -3.95 8.16 10.92
CA VAL A 63 -5.30 8.28 10.37
C VAL A 63 -6.04 6.99 10.71
N PRO A 64 -7.28 7.06 11.23
CA PRO A 64 -8.08 5.87 11.49
C PRO A 64 -8.23 5.02 10.22
N THR A 65 -7.97 3.72 10.34
CA THR A 65 -8.13 2.77 9.23
C THR A 65 -9.18 1.71 9.55
N SER A 66 -9.59 0.96 8.52
CA SER A 66 -10.53 -0.15 8.66
C SER A 66 -9.78 -1.48 8.56
N ASP A 67 -10.21 -2.47 9.34
CA ASP A 67 -9.69 -3.85 9.35
C ASP A 67 -9.86 -4.53 8.00
N VAL A 68 -10.79 -4.06 7.16
CA VAL A 68 -10.98 -4.55 5.79
C VAL A 68 -10.04 -3.88 4.80
N ASN A 69 -9.78 -2.58 4.97
CA ASN A 69 -8.97 -1.81 4.03
C ASN A 69 -7.47 -2.11 4.13
N LEU A 70 -6.97 -2.51 5.31
CA LEU A 70 -5.55 -2.86 5.47
C LEU A 70 -5.18 -4.14 4.69
N PRO A 71 -5.93 -5.27 4.75
CA PRO A 71 -5.71 -6.42 3.88
C PRO A 71 -5.97 -6.11 2.40
N VAL A 72 -6.91 -5.23 2.06
CA VAL A 72 -7.07 -4.77 0.66
C VAL A 72 -5.83 -4.02 0.18
N SER A 73 -5.23 -3.19 1.02
CA SER A 73 -3.95 -2.54 0.72
C SER A 73 -2.81 -3.56 0.53
N LEU A 74 -2.76 -4.61 1.36
CA LEU A 74 -1.84 -5.74 1.19
C LEU A 74 -2.01 -6.38 -0.20
N MET A 75 -3.24 -6.75 -0.55
CA MET A 75 -3.58 -7.37 -1.83
C MET A 75 -3.18 -6.49 -3.01
N ASN A 76 -3.39 -5.17 -2.93
CA ASN A 76 -2.98 -4.22 -3.96
C ASN A 76 -1.46 -4.11 -4.09
N ILE A 77 -0.71 -4.05 -2.98
CA ILE A 77 0.76 -4.01 -3.00
C ILE A 77 1.31 -5.30 -3.59
N PHE A 78 0.82 -6.45 -3.12
CA PHE A 78 1.26 -7.76 -3.63
C PHE A 78 0.96 -7.90 -5.13
N GLU A 79 -0.26 -7.56 -5.55
CA GLU A 79 -0.66 -7.61 -6.96
C GLU A 79 0.23 -6.70 -7.84
N SER A 80 0.56 -5.50 -7.37
CA SER A 80 1.47 -4.61 -8.10
C SER A 80 2.91 -5.15 -8.17
N MET A 81 3.29 -6.10 -7.32
CA MET A 81 4.63 -6.68 -7.35
C MET A 81 4.77 -7.83 -8.34
N ILE A 82 3.70 -8.57 -8.68
CA ILE A 82 3.74 -9.85 -9.41
C ILE A 82 3.61 -9.74 -10.94
N ASP A 83 4.01 -8.62 -11.55
CA ASP A 83 3.88 -8.43 -13.00
C ASP A 83 4.60 -9.53 -13.80
N GLU A 84 5.71 -10.07 -13.28
CA GLU A 84 6.51 -11.13 -13.88
C GLU A 84 5.75 -12.46 -13.98
N PHE A 85 4.68 -12.63 -13.20
CA PHE A 85 3.78 -13.78 -13.29
C PHE A 85 2.71 -13.57 -14.36
N ARG A 86 2.49 -12.34 -14.86
CA ARG A 86 1.50 -12.04 -15.90
C ARG A 86 2.13 -12.24 -17.29
N VAL A 87 2.39 -13.50 -17.62
CA VAL A 87 2.96 -13.91 -18.91
C VAL A 87 1.86 -14.02 -19.96
N SER A 88 2.11 -13.53 -21.17
CA SER A 88 1.20 -13.72 -22.31
C SER A 88 1.20 -15.17 -22.80
N GLU A 89 0.19 -15.59 -23.57
CA GLU A 89 0.13 -16.97 -24.10
C GLU A 89 1.32 -17.35 -25.01
N GLU A 90 2.05 -16.34 -25.51
CA GLU A 90 3.17 -16.49 -26.44
C GLU A 90 4.54 -16.47 -25.73
N GLU A 91 4.59 -16.10 -24.46
CA GLU A 91 5.83 -15.96 -23.69
C GLU A 91 6.05 -17.16 -22.76
N GLU A 92 7.30 -17.60 -22.64
CA GLU A 92 7.67 -18.66 -21.71
C GLU A 92 7.88 -18.08 -20.30
N PHE A 93 7.34 -18.73 -19.27
CA PHE A 93 7.59 -18.34 -17.90
C PHE A 93 8.96 -18.83 -17.43
N VAL A 94 9.90 -17.89 -17.25
CA VAL A 94 11.33 -18.19 -17.08
C VAL A 94 11.75 -18.39 -15.61
N MET A 95 10.88 -18.11 -14.63
CA MET A 95 11.24 -18.14 -13.21
C MET A 95 11.24 -19.58 -12.67
N SER A 96 12.31 -20.00 -11.99
CA SER A 96 12.38 -21.35 -11.38
C SER A 96 11.40 -21.50 -10.21
N ASP A 97 10.92 -22.72 -9.91
CA ASP A 97 9.99 -22.96 -8.77
C ASP A 97 10.55 -22.44 -7.44
N LYS A 98 11.87 -22.60 -7.24
CA LYS A 98 12.55 -22.10 -6.04
C LYS A 98 12.51 -20.58 -5.95
N ASP A 99 12.77 -19.88 -7.06
CA ASP A 99 12.78 -18.42 -7.10
C ASP A 99 11.36 -17.87 -6.98
N GLN A 100 10.36 -18.55 -7.56
CA GLN A 100 8.95 -18.21 -7.36
C GLN A 100 8.54 -18.28 -5.88
N ARG A 101 8.93 -19.34 -5.16
CA ARG A 101 8.65 -19.45 -3.71
C ARG A 101 9.29 -18.32 -2.91
N VAL A 102 10.56 -18.00 -3.21
CA VAL A 102 11.27 -16.87 -2.60
C VAL A 102 10.56 -15.56 -2.87
N PHE A 103 10.12 -15.36 -4.12
CA PHE A 103 9.37 -14.18 -4.53
C PHE A 103 8.06 -14.07 -3.77
N VAL A 104 7.20 -15.10 -3.82
CA VAL A 104 5.85 -15.08 -3.22
C VAL A 104 5.94 -14.78 -1.73
N ASP A 105 6.77 -15.51 -0.99
CA ASP A 105 6.93 -15.30 0.45
C ASP A 105 7.45 -13.89 0.78
N SER A 106 8.44 -13.40 0.01
CA SER A 106 9.08 -12.11 0.29
C SER A 106 8.20 -10.93 -0.13
N ALA A 107 7.51 -11.03 -1.27
CA ALA A 107 6.56 -10.02 -1.74
C ALA A 107 5.36 -9.93 -0.80
N PHE A 108 4.87 -11.06 -0.28
CA PHE A 108 3.80 -11.06 0.71
C PHE A 108 4.25 -10.43 2.02
N ALA A 109 5.42 -10.80 2.54
CA ALA A 109 5.98 -10.19 3.74
C ALA A 109 6.20 -8.67 3.57
N PHE A 110 6.71 -8.25 2.41
CA PHE A 110 6.83 -6.83 2.06
C PHE A 110 5.46 -6.14 2.06
N ALA A 111 4.46 -6.74 1.43
CA ALA A 111 3.11 -6.21 1.37
C ALA A 111 2.50 -6.06 2.77
N VAL A 112 2.66 -7.02 3.68
CA VAL A 112 2.19 -6.92 5.08
C VAL A 112 2.81 -5.72 5.79
N VAL A 113 4.14 -5.55 5.69
CA VAL A 113 4.86 -4.45 6.34
C VAL A 113 4.38 -3.08 5.82
N TRP A 114 4.17 -2.94 4.51
CA TRP A 114 3.80 -1.67 3.89
C TRP A 114 2.30 -1.40 3.77
N SER A 115 1.46 -2.37 4.14
CA SER A 115 0.01 -2.19 4.28
C SER A 115 -0.38 -2.10 5.75
N ILE A 116 -0.51 -3.24 6.43
CA ILE A 116 -0.95 -3.37 7.83
C ILE A 116 0.04 -2.67 8.76
N GLY A 117 1.35 -2.95 8.62
CA GLY A 117 2.39 -2.27 9.40
C GLY A 117 2.64 -0.82 8.96
N GLY A 118 2.14 -0.40 7.80
CA GLY A 118 2.48 0.90 7.21
C GLY A 118 1.85 2.09 7.92
N THR A 119 0.71 1.88 8.59
CA THR A 119 -0.19 2.95 9.09
C THR A 119 0.15 3.44 10.50
N THR A 120 1.10 2.78 11.17
CA THR A 120 1.53 3.14 12.52
C THR A 120 2.53 4.32 12.53
N ASP A 121 2.54 5.03 13.66
CA ASP A 121 3.53 6.04 14.00
C ASP A 121 4.95 5.47 14.22
N GLY A 122 5.94 6.36 14.39
CA GLY A 122 7.35 5.98 14.57
C GLY A 122 7.61 5.01 15.73
N PRO A 123 7.08 5.24 16.95
CA PRO A 123 7.16 4.28 18.04
C PRO A 123 6.53 2.92 17.73
N GLY A 124 5.33 2.89 17.12
CA GLY A 124 4.68 1.64 16.77
C GLY A 124 5.37 0.90 15.62
N ARG A 125 6.05 1.59 14.69
CA ARG A 125 6.93 0.92 13.70
C ARG A 125 8.03 0.11 14.38
N LYS A 126 8.65 0.62 15.45
CA LYS A 126 9.66 -0.15 16.22
C LYS A 126 9.06 -1.39 16.88
N LYS A 127 7.85 -1.27 17.45
CA LYS A 127 7.14 -2.40 18.05
C LYS A 127 6.75 -3.44 17.00
N PHE A 128 6.23 -2.99 15.86
CA PHE A 128 5.83 -3.85 14.76
C PHE A 128 7.02 -4.57 14.13
N ASP A 129 8.17 -3.90 13.99
CA ASP A 129 9.41 -4.53 13.53
C ASP A 129 9.80 -5.74 14.40
N ASP A 130 9.89 -5.54 15.73
CA ASP A 130 10.23 -6.60 16.67
C ASP A 130 9.19 -7.74 16.62
N PHE A 131 7.90 -7.40 16.66
CA PHE A 131 6.81 -8.37 16.57
C PHE A 131 6.84 -9.16 15.27
N PHE A 132 6.89 -8.49 14.12
CA PHE A 132 6.83 -9.14 12.81
C PHE A 132 8.02 -10.08 12.60
N ARG A 133 9.23 -9.67 13.04
CA ARG A 133 10.42 -10.53 13.00
C ARG A 133 10.26 -11.78 13.86
N LYS A 134 9.77 -11.65 15.10
CA LYS A 134 9.49 -12.81 15.94
C LYS A 134 8.38 -13.68 15.36
N LEU A 135 7.36 -13.07 14.77
CA LEU A 135 6.25 -13.78 14.13
C LEU A 135 6.78 -14.65 12.98
N VAL A 136 7.54 -14.09 12.03
CA VAL A 136 8.07 -14.85 10.88
C VAL A 136 9.11 -15.90 11.28
N ASP A 137 9.82 -15.67 12.39
CA ASP A 137 10.76 -16.64 12.97
C ASP A 137 10.10 -17.77 13.76
N LYS A 138 8.77 -17.71 13.95
CA LYS A 138 7.98 -18.60 14.82
C LYS A 138 8.37 -18.52 16.30
N ARG A 139 8.56 -17.30 16.80
CA ARG A 139 8.95 -16.96 18.17
C ARG A 139 7.88 -16.17 18.92
N VAL A 140 6.62 -16.26 18.46
CA VAL A 140 5.45 -15.69 19.15
C VAL A 140 4.60 -16.85 19.65
N ASP A 141 4.08 -16.75 20.86
CA ASP A 141 3.25 -17.81 21.43
C ASP A 141 1.99 -18.05 20.57
N GLU A 142 1.71 -19.30 20.22
CA GLU A 142 0.60 -19.64 19.31
C GLU A 142 -0.78 -19.48 19.96
N LYS A 143 -0.84 -19.65 21.28
CA LYS A 143 -2.09 -19.75 22.06
C LYS A 143 -2.71 -18.37 22.30
N PRO A 144 -4.05 -18.29 22.45
CA PRO A 144 -4.72 -17.04 22.81
C PRO A 144 -4.23 -16.44 24.14
N GLU A 145 -3.88 -17.26 25.13
CA GLU A 145 -3.39 -16.85 26.46
C GLU A 145 -1.88 -16.53 26.47
N ARG A 146 -1.39 -15.89 25.41
CA ARG A 146 0.02 -15.51 25.22
C ARG A 146 0.47 -14.42 26.21
N SER A 147 1.77 -14.38 26.49
CA SER A 147 2.37 -13.39 27.41
C SER A 147 3.31 -12.38 26.75
N ASP A 148 3.66 -12.60 25.49
CA ASP A 148 4.63 -11.81 24.73
C ASP A 148 4.01 -10.54 24.12
N TYR A 149 2.81 -10.64 23.56
CA TYR A 149 2.10 -9.55 22.89
C TYR A 149 0.59 -9.62 23.07
N ASP A 150 -0.09 -8.50 23.27
CA ASP A 150 -1.56 -8.47 23.28
C ASP A 150 -2.11 -8.44 21.84
N LEU A 151 -2.72 -9.54 21.41
CA LEU A 151 -3.46 -9.64 20.13
C LEU A 151 -4.98 -9.62 20.33
N GLY A 152 -5.46 -9.36 21.55
CA GLY A 152 -6.86 -9.47 21.90
C GLY A 152 -7.36 -10.93 22.06
N PRO A 153 -8.62 -11.09 22.48
CA PRO A 153 -9.19 -12.39 22.78
C PRO A 153 -9.41 -13.24 21.53
N GLY A 154 -9.25 -14.56 21.66
CA GLY A 154 -9.66 -15.55 20.65
C GLY A 154 -8.74 -15.69 19.44
N VAL A 155 -7.64 -14.92 19.37
CA VAL A 155 -6.67 -15.02 18.28
C VAL A 155 -5.66 -16.12 18.60
N ALA A 156 -5.62 -17.16 17.77
CA ALA A 156 -4.56 -18.17 17.76
C ALA A 156 -3.71 -17.99 16.50
N ILE A 157 -2.39 -18.14 16.60
CA ILE A 157 -1.51 -18.02 15.42
C ILE A 157 -1.43 -19.36 14.72
N ALA A 158 -1.86 -19.41 13.46
CA ALA A 158 -1.69 -20.56 12.59
C ALA A 158 -0.31 -20.53 11.95
N TYR A 159 0.68 -21.19 12.57
CA TYR A 159 2.01 -21.31 11.98
C TYR A 159 2.01 -22.31 10.80
N PRO A 160 2.51 -21.91 9.61
CA PRO A 160 2.66 -22.86 8.50
C PRO A 160 3.76 -23.86 8.80
N GLU A 161 3.82 -24.98 8.08
CA GLU A 161 4.93 -25.94 8.21
C GLU A 161 6.28 -25.27 7.88
N ASN A 162 6.33 -24.62 6.72
CA ASN A 162 7.53 -23.95 6.22
C ASN A 162 7.59 -22.48 6.64
N LYS A 163 8.76 -22.04 7.14
CA LYS A 163 9.08 -20.60 7.32
C LYS A 163 9.10 -19.87 5.97
N LEU A 164 9.30 -18.55 5.99
CA LEU A 164 9.54 -17.80 4.77
C LEU A 164 10.72 -18.40 4.00
N ALA A 165 10.58 -18.58 2.69
CA ALA A 165 11.61 -19.10 1.80
C ALA A 165 12.90 -18.26 1.81
N LYS A 166 12.78 -16.97 2.17
CA LYS A 166 13.92 -16.08 2.42
C LYS A 166 13.76 -15.37 3.77
N THR A 167 14.72 -15.59 4.65
CA THR A 167 14.79 -14.90 5.94
C THR A 167 15.04 -13.41 5.75
N LEU A 168 14.41 -12.59 6.60
CA LEU A 168 14.69 -11.16 6.69
C LEU A 168 16.13 -10.93 7.19
N PRO A 169 16.87 -9.94 6.66
CA PRO A 169 18.13 -9.45 7.22
C PRO A 169 18.04 -9.19 8.73
N ALA A 170 19.15 -9.32 9.45
CA ALA A 170 19.16 -9.21 10.90
C ALA A 170 18.70 -7.80 11.36
N ALA A 171 18.18 -7.69 12.59
CA ALA A 171 17.78 -6.39 13.15
C ALA A 171 18.93 -5.37 13.22
N SER A 172 20.18 -5.84 13.28
CA SER A 172 21.39 -5.00 13.18
C SER A 172 21.60 -4.35 11.81
N GLU A 173 20.94 -4.86 10.76
CA GLU A 173 21.00 -4.32 9.39
C GLU A 173 19.88 -3.32 9.08
N GLY A 174 18.98 -3.08 10.04
CA GLY A 174 17.85 -2.18 9.94
C GLY A 174 16.53 -2.82 10.37
N SER A 175 15.51 -1.99 10.56
CA SER A 175 14.14 -2.45 10.76
C SER A 175 13.55 -3.02 9.46
N VAL A 176 12.44 -3.72 9.52
CA VAL A 176 11.69 -4.18 8.33
C VAL A 176 11.28 -3.05 7.39
N TYR A 177 11.14 -1.82 7.90
CA TYR A 177 10.89 -0.63 7.08
C TYR A 177 12.14 -0.14 6.36
N ASP A 178 13.34 -0.48 6.81
CA ASP A 178 14.61 -0.20 6.14
C ASP A 178 14.90 -1.17 4.98
N LEU A 179 14.08 -2.20 4.81
CA LEU A 179 14.28 -3.26 3.84
C LEU A 179 13.38 -3.12 2.60
N HIS A 180 13.99 -3.38 1.45
CA HIS A 180 13.37 -3.52 0.14
C HIS A 180 13.65 -4.92 -0.39
N PHE A 181 12.65 -5.56 -0.99
CA PHE A 181 12.82 -6.84 -1.68
C PHE A 181 13.15 -6.61 -3.16
N GLU A 182 14.40 -6.88 -3.53
CA GLU A 182 14.91 -6.80 -4.91
C GLU A 182 14.48 -8.07 -5.66
N LYS A 183 13.39 -7.97 -6.43
CA LYS A 183 12.74 -9.08 -7.14
C LYS A 183 13.71 -9.82 -8.06
N ASP A 184 14.49 -9.10 -8.86
CA ASP A 184 15.42 -9.66 -9.85
C ASP A 184 16.52 -10.54 -9.24
N MET A 185 16.89 -10.28 -7.98
CA MET A 185 17.95 -11.01 -7.29
C MET A 185 17.43 -11.89 -6.14
N GLY A 186 16.12 -11.92 -5.91
CA GLY A 186 15.49 -12.70 -4.84
C GLY A 186 16.07 -12.40 -3.45
N ARG A 187 16.39 -11.13 -3.14
CA ARG A 187 17.05 -10.76 -1.89
C ARG A 187 16.55 -9.44 -1.30
N TRP A 188 16.69 -9.36 0.03
CA TRP A 188 16.44 -8.13 0.77
C TRP A 188 17.67 -7.22 0.74
N LYS A 189 17.44 -5.92 0.58
CA LYS A 189 18.46 -4.87 0.64
C LYS A 189 17.96 -3.69 1.46
N ASN A 190 18.89 -2.90 1.99
CA ASN A 190 18.53 -1.59 2.52
C ASN A 190 18.13 -0.65 1.37
N TRP A 191 17.08 0.16 1.56
CA TRP A 191 16.60 1.13 0.55
C TRP A 191 17.72 2.01 -0.02
N LEU A 192 18.63 2.51 0.82
CA LEU A 192 19.73 3.39 0.38
C LEU A 192 20.81 2.67 -0.44
N LYS A 193 20.78 1.34 -0.50
CA LYS A 193 21.69 0.52 -1.31
C LYS A 193 21.08 0.12 -2.66
N MET A 194 19.91 0.66 -3.00
CA MET A 194 19.29 0.41 -4.30
C MET A 194 20.04 1.17 -5.41
N PRO A 195 20.25 0.56 -6.59
CA PRO A 195 20.97 1.21 -7.70
C PRO A 195 20.31 2.49 -8.22
N THR A 196 19.00 2.64 -8.03
CA THR A 196 18.20 3.77 -8.51
C THR A 196 18.28 5.00 -7.62
N VAL A 197 18.96 4.91 -6.47
CA VAL A 197 19.04 6.00 -5.49
C VAL A 197 20.20 6.92 -5.86
N ASP A 198 19.89 8.14 -6.25
CA ASP A 198 20.90 9.16 -6.49
C ASP A 198 21.37 9.76 -5.16
N THR A 199 22.61 9.44 -4.78
CA THR A 199 23.31 10.01 -3.63
C THR A 199 24.33 11.07 -4.03
N SER A 200 24.29 11.56 -5.28
CA SER A 200 25.21 12.58 -5.76
C SER A 200 25.05 13.88 -4.98
N PRO A 201 26.13 14.68 -4.83
CA PRO A 201 26.04 15.99 -4.22
C PRO A 201 25.03 16.87 -4.95
N LEU A 202 24.35 17.74 -4.21
CA LEU A 202 23.44 18.73 -4.79
C LEU A 202 24.19 19.59 -5.82
N ASN A 203 23.58 19.76 -6.98
CA ASN A 203 24.11 20.68 -7.99
C ASN A 203 23.96 22.12 -7.47
N GLU A 204 25.08 22.84 -7.33
CA GLU A 204 25.14 24.23 -6.84
C GLU A 204 24.28 25.21 -7.64
N LYS A 205 23.86 24.82 -8.86
CA LYS A 205 22.97 25.62 -9.73
C LYS A 205 21.48 25.35 -9.51
N THR A 206 21.12 24.41 -8.63
CA THR A 206 19.71 24.10 -8.34
C THR A 206 19.13 25.21 -7.47
N ASP A 207 17.97 25.74 -7.87
CA ASP A 207 17.28 26.75 -7.08
C ASP A 207 16.88 26.17 -5.72
N PHE A 208 17.00 26.98 -4.66
CA PHE A 208 16.79 26.54 -3.28
C PHE A 208 15.43 25.86 -3.06
N LEU A 209 14.38 26.33 -3.73
CA LEU A 209 13.02 25.80 -3.62
C LEU A 209 12.85 24.42 -4.29
N ASP A 210 13.74 24.07 -5.22
CA ASP A 210 13.69 22.82 -5.99
C ASP A 210 14.61 21.74 -5.41
N ILE A 211 15.33 22.05 -4.33
CA ILE A 211 16.23 21.10 -3.66
C ILE A 211 15.40 20.04 -2.92
N VAL A 212 15.39 18.82 -3.45
CA VAL A 212 14.88 17.63 -2.77
C VAL A 212 16.05 16.75 -2.35
N VAL A 213 16.31 16.68 -1.04
CA VAL A 213 17.37 15.82 -0.51
C VAL A 213 16.92 14.36 -0.55
N THR A 214 17.72 13.49 -1.18
CA THR A 214 17.51 12.04 -1.14
C THR A 214 17.68 11.54 0.29
N THR A 215 16.58 11.08 0.89
CA THR A 215 16.57 10.41 2.19
C THR A 215 15.94 9.03 2.03
N ILE A 216 16.03 8.21 3.07
CA ILE A 216 15.40 6.89 3.03
C ILE A 216 13.88 6.99 2.80
N ASP A 217 13.23 8.01 3.36
CA ASP A 217 11.79 8.22 3.23
C ASP A 217 11.40 8.67 1.83
N THR A 218 12.19 9.55 1.19
CA THR A 218 11.90 9.94 -0.20
C THR A 218 12.02 8.74 -1.15
N VAL A 219 13.02 7.87 -0.94
CA VAL A 219 13.19 6.63 -1.73
C VAL A 219 12.02 5.66 -1.52
N ARG A 220 11.67 5.37 -0.27
CA ARG A 220 10.57 4.44 0.08
C ARG A 220 9.24 4.87 -0.50
N TYR A 221 8.85 6.12 -0.23
CA TYR A 221 7.53 6.62 -0.63
C TYR A 221 7.44 6.81 -2.14
N ARG A 222 8.54 7.21 -2.80
CA ARG A 222 8.63 7.21 -4.27
C ARG A 222 8.39 5.81 -4.83
N PHE A 223 9.10 4.80 -4.31
CA PHE A 223 8.94 3.42 -4.77
C PHE A 223 7.49 2.93 -4.64
N LEU A 224 6.87 3.08 -3.45
CA LEU A 224 5.49 2.64 -3.22
C LEU A 224 4.49 3.40 -4.08
N PHE A 225 4.69 4.70 -4.25
CA PHE A 225 3.85 5.53 -5.10
C PHE A 225 3.93 5.07 -6.55
N ASP A 226 5.11 4.81 -7.09
CA ASP A 226 5.29 4.32 -8.46
C ASP A 226 4.72 2.91 -8.64
N LEU A 227 5.02 2.00 -7.70
CA LEU A 227 4.50 0.65 -7.69
C LEU A 227 2.96 0.62 -7.78
N LEU A 228 2.28 1.46 -7.01
CA LEU A 228 0.81 1.47 -6.95
C LEU A 228 0.19 2.26 -8.11
N VAL A 229 0.65 3.49 -8.35
CA VAL A 229 0.03 4.39 -9.34
C VAL A 229 0.22 3.88 -10.76
N ASP A 230 1.38 3.32 -11.09
CA ASP A 230 1.63 2.78 -12.43
C ASP A 230 0.73 1.57 -12.75
N ARG A 231 0.26 0.85 -11.72
CA ARG A 231 -0.72 -0.24 -11.83
C ARG A 231 -2.17 0.23 -11.59
N GLY A 232 -2.40 1.55 -11.54
CA GLY A 232 -3.74 2.13 -11.41
C GLY A 232 -4.35 1.97 -10.03
N LYS A 233 -3.54 1.74 -8.99
CA LYS A 233 -3.99 1.67 -7.60
C LYS A 233 -3.99 3.07 -6.98
N HIS A 234 -5.01 3.37 -6.19
CA HIS A 234 -5.14 4.64 -5.46
C HIS A 234 -4.25 4.64 -4.21
N VAL A 235 -3.71 5.81 -3.87
CA VAL A 235 -2.79 5.99 -2.73
C VAL A 235 -3.24 7.20 -1.90
N LEU A 236 -3.30 7.04 -0.59
CA LEU A 236 -3.47 8.13 0.37
C LEU A 236 -2.14 8.34 1.10
N PHE A 237 -1.58 9.54 1.01
CA PHE A 237 -0.32 9.88 1.67
C PHE A 237 -0.54 10.83 2.85
N ALA A 238 -0.76 10.26 4.03
CA ALA A 238 -1.06 11.00 5.25
C ALA A 238 0.19 11.22 6.12
N GLY A 239 0.27 12.39 6.74
CA GLY A 239 1.32 12.72 7.69
C GLY A 239 1.28 14.19 8.10
N PRO A 240 2.09 14.59 9.10
CA PRO A 240 2.09 15.95 9.62
C PRO A 240 2.34 17.01 8.54
N THR A 241 1.91 18.23 8.76
CA THR A 241 2.20 19.38 7.89
C THR A 241 3.70 19.68 7.89
N GLY A 242 4.23 20.14 6.76
CA GLY A 242 5.64 20.55 6.65
C GLY A 242 6.66 19.41 6.50
N THR A 243 6.23 18.17 6.24
CA THR A 243 7.14 17.01 6.07
C THR A 243 7.47 16.69 4.61
N GLY A 244 7.34 17.66 3.69
CA GLY A 244 7.70 17.48 2.28
C GLY A 244 6.76 16.61 1.43
N LYS A 245 5.59 16.22 1.95
CA LYS A 245 4.66 15.28 1.28
C LYS A 245 4.30 15.70 -0.14
N THR A 246 3.82 16.94 -0.30
CA THR A 246 3.45 17.51 -1.59
C THR A 246 4.65 17.51 -2.53
N VAL A 247 5.82 17.95 -2.06
CA VAL A 247 7.05 18.01 -2.86
C VAL A 247 7.43 16.62 -3.40
N TYR A 248 7.35 15.57 -2.56
CA TYR A 248 7.70 14.22 -2.99
C TYR A 248 6.78 13.69 -4.09
N ILE A 249 5.46 13.88 -3.94
CA ILE A 249 4.47 13.41 -4.91
C ILE A 249 4.52 14.25 -6.20
N GLN A 250 4.75 15.55 -6.08
CA GLN A 250 4.90 16.46 -7.21
C GLN A 250 6.11 16.06 -8.08
N ALA A 251 7.29 15.92 -7.47
CA ALA A 251 8.50 15.48 -8.18
C ALA A 251 8.29 14.10 -8.81
N ALA A 252 7.58 13.23 -8.10
CA ALA A 252 7.24 11.90 -8.59
C ALA A 252 6.35 11.92 -9.84
N LEU A 253 5.34 12.79 -9.86
CA LEU A 253 4.44 13.00 -10.99
C LEU A 253 5.15 13.68 -12.17
N ASP A 254 5.98 14.68 -11.91
CA ASP A 254 6.67 15.45 -12.94
C ASP A 254 7.72 14.63 -13.70
N ALA A 255 8.34 13.67 -13.04
CA ALA A 255 9.27 12.73 -13.64
C ALA A 255 8.59 11.61 -14.47
N ARG A 256 7.25 11.51 -14.48
CA ARG A 256 6.54 10.51 -15.31
C ARG A 256 6.49 10.93 -16.77
N ASP A 257 6.42 9.92 -17.64
CA ASP A 257 6.22 10.09 -19.08
C ASP A 257 4.85 10.76 -19.36
N LYS A 258 4.90 12.04 -19.76
CA LYS A 258 3.72 12.86 -20.04
C LYS A 258 2.90 12.37 -21.25
N THR A 259 3.45 11.49 -22.07
CA THR A 259 2.71 10.83 -23.16
C THR A 259 1.80 9.72 -22.65
N LYS A 260 2.18 9.08 -21.53
CA LYS A 260 1.45 7.98 -20.90
C LYS A 260 0.62 8.43 -19.70
N PHE A 261 1.07 9.46 -18.98
CA PHE A 261 0.43 9.94 -17.76
C PHE A 261 0.15 11.44 -17.83
N ARG A 262 -1.10 11.81 -17.56
CA ARG A 262 -1.55 13.20 -17.43
C ARG A 262 -1.80 13.51 -15.96
N ASN A 263 -1.04 14.43 -15.40
CA ASN A 263 -1.26 14.90 -14.03
C ASN A 263 -2.39 15.94 -14.00
N ILE A 264 -3.34 15.78 -13.08
CA ILE A 264 -4.40 16.72 -12.76
C ILE A 264 -4.24 17.08 -11.28
N GLN A 265 -3.70 18.25 -11.01
CA GLN A 265 -3.51 18.73 -9.64
C GLN A 265 -4.72 19.53 -9.17
N SER A 266 -5.15 19.25 -7.94
CA SER A 266 -6.16 20.01 -7.22
C SER A 266 -5.71 20.18 -5.77
N THR A 267 -5.72 21.40 -5.27
CA THR A 267 -5.42 21.67 -3.85
C THR A 267 -6.71 22.10 -3.18
N PHE A 268 -7.09 21.39 -2.12
CA PHE A 268 -8.33 21.68 -1.41
C PHE A 268 -8.11 22.82 -0.40
N SER A 269 -9.17 23.59 -0.20
CA SER A 269 -9.24 24.71 0.72
C SER A 269 -10.63 24.73 1.34
N ALA A 270 -10.84 25.58 2.35
CA ALA A 270 -12.15 25.78 2.96
C ALA A 270 -13.26 26.15 1.96
N GLN A 271 -12.91 26.79 0.82
CA GLN A 271 -13.86 27.23 -0.20
C GLN A 271 -14.02 26.24 -1.36
N THR A 272 -13.27 25.14 -1.36
CA THR A 272 -13.34 24.13 -2.41
C THR A 272 -14.66 23.37 -2.30
N ASN A 273 -15.43 23.30 -3.40
CA ASN A 273 -16.69 22.58 -3.48
C ASN A 273 -16.68 21.55 -4.61
N ALA A 274 -17.62 20.62 -4.59
CA ALA A 274 -17.68 19.51 -5.54
C ALA A 274 -17.69 19.95 -7.01
N ASN A 275 -18.43 21.02 -7.35
CA ASN A 275 -18.50 21.53 -8.72
C ASN A 275 -17.15 22.08 -9.17
N ALA A 276 -16.43 22.80 -8.30
CA ALA A 276 -15.11 23.33 -8.62
C ALA A 276 -14.09 22.21 -8.90
N VAL A 277 -14.12 21.12 -8.12
CA VAL A 277 -13.25 19.96 -8.36
C VAL A 277 -13.63 19.25 -9.65
N GLN A 278 -14.92 19.08 -9.92
CA GLN A 278 -15.40 18.50 -11.17
C GLN A 278 -14.95 19.33 -12.38
N ASP A 279 -15.10 20.66 -12.34
CA ASP A 279 -14.67 21.56 -13.41
C ASP A 279 -13.17 21.47 -13.68
N ILE A 280 -12.35 21.36 -12.62
CA ILE A 280 -10.90 21.16 -12.75
C ILE A 280 -10.59 19.85 -13.48
N ILE A 281 -11.22 18.75 -13.07
CA ILE A 281 -11.00 17.43 -13.68
C ILE A 281 -11.49 17.42 -15.13
N ASP A 282 -12.73 17.86 -15.38
CA ASP A 282 -13.36 17.86 -16.71
C ASP A 282 -12.58 18.75 -17.69
N SER A 283 -12.02 19.89 -17.24
CA SER A 283 -11.19 20.76 -18.09
C SER A 283 -9.90 20.11 -18.61
N LYS A 284 -9.46 19.00 -17.97
CA LYS A 284 -8.23 18.27 -18.32
C LYS A 284 -8.50 16.94 -19.00
N LEU A 285 -9.76 16.55 -19.18
CA LEU A 285 -10.14 15.30 -19.83
C LEU A 285 -10.82 15.56 -21.18
N ASP A 286 -10.68 14.63 -22.11
CA ASP A 286 -11.34 14.68 -23.40
C ASP A 286 -12.76 14.08 -23.28
N LYS A 287 -13.73 14.76 -23.88
CA LYS A 287 -15.11 14.26 -23.96
C LYS A 287 -15.19 13.17 -25.03
N ARG A 288 -15.38 11.91 -24.62
CA ARG A 288 -15.48 10.76 -25.55
C ARG A 288 -16.89 10.60 -26.10
N ARG A 289 -17.88 10.67 -25.22
CA ARG A 289 -19.32 10.63 -25.55
C ARG A 289 -20.10 11.36 -24.46
N LYS A 290 -21.42 11.50 -24.62
CA LYS A 290 -22.29 12.17 -23.62
C LYS A 290 -22.09 11.52 -22.24
N GLY A 291 -21.60 12.31 -21.28
CA GLY A 291 -21.35 11.88 -19.90
C GLY A 291 -20.12 11.00 -19.68
N VAL A 292 -19.23 10.86 -20.66
CA VAL A 292 -18.00 10.06 -20.52
C VAL A 292 -16.78 10.87 -20.90
N PHE A 293 -15.95 11.11 -19.90
CA PHE A 293 -14.68 11.82 -20.00
C PHE A 293 -13.54 10.83 -19.79
N GLY A 294 -12.40 11.12 -20.40
CA GLY A 294 -11.19 10.36 -20.14
C GLY A 294 -9.96 11.05 -20.73
N PRO A 295 -8.76 10.65 -20.32
CA PRO A 295 -7.54 11.15 -20.94
C PRO A 295 -7.47 10.71 -22.41
N PRO A 296 -6.54 11.28 -23.21
CA PRO A 296 -6.24 10.83 -24.56
C PRO A 296 -6.10 9.30 -24.62
N ILE A 297 -6.56 8.69 -25.71
CA ILE A 297 -6.52 7.23 -25.88
C ILE A 297 -5.07 6.74 -25.73
N GLY A 298 -4.87 5.71 -24.91
CA GLY A 298 -3.53 5.17 -24.62
C GLY A 298 -2.81 5.83 -23.44
N SER A 299 -3.35 6.90 -22.87
CA SER A 299 -2.82 7.55 -21.65
C SER A 299 -3.74 7.36 -20.44
N ARG A 300 -3.19 7.62 -19.25
CA ARG A 300 -3.88 7.57 -17.96
C ARG A 300 -3.84 8.94 -17.31
N ALA A 301 -4.92 9.35 -16.65
CA ALA A 301 -4.93 10.54 -15.82
C ALA A 301 -4.66 10.16 -14.37
N VAL A 302 -3.77 10.89 -13.70
CA VAL A 302 -3.55 10.80 -12.26
C VAL A 302 -4.06 12.09 -11.65
N VAL A 303 -5.10 11.98 -10.82
CA VAL A 303 -5.64 13.12 -10.08
C VAL A 303 -4.92 13.18 -8.74
N PHE A 304 -4.12 14.22 -8.55
CA PHE A 304 -3.43 14.49 -7.30
C PHE A 304 -4.21 15.54 -6.52
N ILE A 305 -4.66 15.15 -5.32
CA ILE A 305 -5.36 16.03 -4.39
C ILE A 305 -4.42 16.34 -3.24
N ASP A 306 -4.11 17.62 -3.04
CA ASP A 306 -3.40 18.11 -1.88
C ASP A 306 -4.38 18.66 -0.84
N ASP A 307 -4.03 18.54 0.44
CA ASP A 307 -4.84 19.01 1.58
C ASP A 307 -6.29 18.48 1.61
N LEU A 308 -6.45 17.18 1.38
CA LEU A 308 -7.76 16.49 1.24
C LEU A 308 -8.79 16.80 2.35
N ASN A 309 -8.35 17.07 3.58
CA ASN A 309 -9.20 17.29 4.75
C ASN A 309 -9.57 18.77 5.01
N MET A 310 -9.25 19.68 4.10
CA MET A 310 -9.49 21.12 4.23
C MET A 310 -10.91 21.65 3.91
N PRO A 311 -11.76 21.01 3.07
CA PRO A 311 -13.09 21.53 2.78
C PRO A 311 -13.95 21.72 4.04
N GLU A 312 -14.81 22.75 4.04
CA GLU A 312 -15.70 23.03 5.16
C GLU A 312 -16.74 21.93 5.37
N LEU A 313 -17.07 21.66 6.64
CA LEU A 313 -18.17 20.79 7.00
C LEU A 313 -19.49 21.47 6.64
N GLU A 314 -20.35 20.78 5.89
CA GLU A 314 -21.73 21.21 5.73
C GLU A 314 -22.54 20.98 7.02
N GLU A 315 -23.79 21.47 7.02
CA GLU A 315 -24.71 21.42 8.16
C GLU A 315 -24.86 20.01 8.77
N TYR A 316 -24.75 18.96 7.95
CA TYR A 316 -24.89 17.56 8.38
C TYR A 316 -23.56 16.85 8.67
N GLY A 317 -22.43 17.59 8.64
CA GLY A 317 -21.11 17.08 8.97
C GLY A 317 -20.40 16.32 7.85
N ALA A 318 -20.92 16.34 6.62
CA ALA A 318 -20.15 15.89 5.46
C ALA A 318 -19.16 16.98 5.01
N GLN A 319 -18.07 16.59 4.34
CA GLN A 319 -17.12 17.52 3.73
C GLN A 319 -17.04 17.25 2.21
N PRO A 320 -18.10 17.53 1.42
CA PRO A 320 -17.96 17.48 -0.03
C PRO A 320 -16.94 18.55 -0.47
N PRO A 321 -16.08 18.31 -1.48
CA PRO A 321 -16.04 17.20 -2.44
C PRO A 321 -15.70 15.82 -1.87
#